data_AF-A0A2M8EPT1-F1
#
_entry.id   AF-A0A2M8EPT1-F1
#
_cell.length_a   1.000
_cell.length_b   1.000
_cell.length_c   1.000
_cell.angle_alpha   90.00
_cell.angle_beta   90.00
_cell.angle_gamma   90.00
#
_symmetry.space_group_name_H-M   'P 1'
#
loop_
_entity.id
_entity.type
_entity.pdbx_description
1 polymer ?
#
loop_
_entity_poly.entity_id
_entity_poly.type
_entity_poly.pdbx_seq_one_letter_code
_entity_poly.pdbx_strand_id
1 'polypeptide(L)'
;MVNPMNFIGPLAVFWFLIFWVVGGVLFSIIALFRSSKIKKTQFSCLFTLLCAGCAYGAAHTGMMMGAEEINVCLEKAVGWTESFSAIIACGVFAMMISGLAWFILLFVGGSLLLLLSRSKNQSWIDGKVEEDEMKDKTQKLIIE
;
A
#
# COMPACT_ATOMS: atom_id res chain seq x y z
N MET A 1 32.89 11.76 6.89
CA MET A 1 32.04 10.58 7.12
C MET A 1 30.62 10.93 6.73
N VAL A 2 30.10 10.33 5.66
CA VAL A 2 28.72 10.56 5.21
C VAL A 2 27.84 9.54 5.93
N ASN A 3 26.84 10.01 6.68
CA ASN A 3 25.94 9.10 7.40
C ASN A 3 25.02 8.37 6.41
N PRO A 4 25.01 7.03 6.38
CA PRO A 4 24.15 6.25 5.48
C PRO A 4 22.65 6.52 5.75
N MET A 5 22.29 6.94 6.96
CA MET A 5 20.92 7.33 7.33
C MET A 5 20.35 8.50 6.52
N ASN A 6 21.19 9.42 6.01
CA ASN A 6 20.70 10.53 5.18
C ASN A 6 20.18 10.06 3.82
N PHE A 7 20.58 8.87 3.37
CA PHE A 7 20.15 8.32 2.08
C PHE A 7 18.84 7.53 2.16
N ILE A 8 18.32 7.27 3.37
CA ILE A 8 17.00 6.64 3.57
C ILE A 8 15.89 7.50 2.96
N GLY A 9 15.94 8.82 3.17
CA GLY A 9 14.90 9.73 2.68
C GLY A 9 14.70 9.62 1.16
N PRO A 10 15.74 9.85 0.35
CA PRO A 10 15.67 9.69 -1.10
C PRO A 10 15.25 8.29 -1.55
N LEU A 11 15.78 7.24 -0.93
CA LEU A 11 15.42 5.85 -1.24
C LEU A 11 13.95 5.54 -0.92
N ALA A 12 13.44 6.04 0.21
CA ALA A 12 12.05 5.87 0.61
C ALA A 12 11.11 6.61 -0.34
N VAL A 13 11.46 7.83 -0.78
CA VAL A 13 10.67 8.59 -1.78
C VAL A 13 10.65 7.86 -3.11
N PHE A 14 11.79 7.32 -3.56
CA PHE A 14 11.89 6.55 -4.79
C PHE A 14 11.01 5.28 -4.73
N TRP A 15 11.12 4.49 -3.65
CA TRP A 15 10.27 3.32 -3.44
C TRP A 15 8.80 3.66 -3.29
N PHE A 16 8.49 4.76 -2.62
CA PHE A 16 7.13 5.27 -2.48
C PHE A 16 6.51 5.56 -3.85
N LEU A 17 7.20 6.25 -4.75
CA LEU A 17 6.70 6.53 -6.10
C LEU A 17 6.45 5.24 -6.89
N ILE A 18 7.36 4.26 -6.81
CA ILE A 18 7.19 2.97 -7.48
C ILE A 18 5.95 2.25 -6.94
N PHE A 19 5.85 2.08 -5.64
CA PHE A 19 4.71 1.40 -5.01
C PHE A 19 3.39 2.12 -5.24
N TRP A 20 3.42 3.46 -5.22
CA TRP A 20 2.26 4.29 -5.50
C TRP A 20 1.74 4.08 -6.92
N VAL A 21 2.61 4.14 -7.91
CA VAL A 21 2.22 3.99 -9.33
C VAL A 21 1.75 2.56 -9.58
N VAL A 22 2.53 1.55 -9.18
CA VAL A 22 2.19 0.15 -9.46
C VAL A 22 0.90 -0.25 -8.73
N GLY A 23 0.78 0.08 -7.45
CA GLY A 23 -0.42 -0.25 -6.68
C GLY A 23 -1.64 0.57 -7.14
N GLY A 24 -1.45 1.83 -7.54
CA GLY A 24 -2.53 2.66 -8.10
C GLY A 24 -3.05 2.14 -9.44
N VAL A 25 -2.16 1.66 -10.32
CA VAL A 25 -2.53 1.03 -11.60
C VAL A 25 -3.25 -0.30 -11.37
N LEU A 26 -2.70 -1.19 -10.54
CA LEU A 26 -3.34 -2.47 -10.20
C LEU A 26 -4.72 -2.25 -9.58
N PHE A 27 -4.82 -1.27 -8.68
CA PHE A 27 -6.10 -0.92 -8.07
C PHE A 27 -7.11 -0.41 -9.10
N SER A 28 -6.67 0.43 -10.04
CA SER A 28 -7.53 0.95 -11.11
C SER A 28 -8.05 -0.17 -12.01
N ILE A 29 -7.21 -1.14 -12.37
CA ILE A 29 -7.60 -2.31 -13.18
C ILE A 29 -8.64 -3.15 -12.42
N ILE A 30 -8.40 -3.44 -11.14
CA ILE A 30 -9.33 -4.23 -10.31
C ILE A 30 -10.67 -3.50 -10.14
N ALA A 31 -10.63 -2.18 -9.95
CA ALA A 31 -11.82 -1.34 -9.83
C ALA A 31 -12.62 -1.30 -11.14
N LEU A 32 -11.97 -1.26 -12.30
CA LEU A 32 -12.64 -1.32 -13.61
C LEU A 32 -13.28 -2.68 -13.87
N PHE A 33 -12.61 -3.77 -13.50
CA PHE A 33 -13.16 -5.12 -13.62
C PHE A 33 -14.34 -5.37 -12.67
N ARG A 34 -14.51 -4.56 -11.63
CA ARG A 34 -15.47 -4.81 -10.56
C ARG A 34 -16.40 -3.60 -10.43
N SER A 35 -17.56 -3.65 -11.11
CA SER A 35 -18.69 -2.68 -11.06
C SER A 35 -19.36 -2.56 -9.67
N SER A 36 -18.57 -2.43 -8.61
CA SER A 36 -19.05 -2.36 -7.24
C SER A 36 -19.12 -0.89 -6.81
N LYS A 37 -20.32 -0.44 -6.40
CA LYS A 37 -20.55 0.88 -5.80
C LYS A 37 -19.82 0.99 -4.46
N ILE A 38 -18.52 1.30 -4.48
CA ILE A 38 -17.72 1.59 -3.29
C ILE A 38 -17.63 3.11 -3.11
N LYS A 39 -17.72 3.59 -1.86
CA LYS A 39 -17.49 5.01 -1.51
C LYS A 39 -16.03 5.39 -1.85
N LYS A 40 -15.84 6.05 -3.00
CA LYS A 40 -14.55 6.40 -3.63
C LYS A 40 -13.53 7.11 -2.70
N THR A 41 -13.98 7.86 -1.70
CA THR A 41 -13.13 8.76 -0.91
C THR A 41 -12.30 8.07 0.19
N GLN A 42 -12.83 7.03 0.85
CA GLN A 42 -12.11 6.37 1.95
C GLN A 42 -11.01 5.44 1.44
N PHE A 43 -11.14 4.93 0.21
CA PHE A 43 -10.23 3.93 -0.32
C PHE A 43 -8.87 4.53 -0.73
N SER A 44 -8.85 5.69 -1.40
CA SER A 44 -7.59 6.33 -1.81
C SER A 44 -6.70 6.68 -0.62
N CYS A 45 -7.26 7.26 0.45
CA CYS A 45 -6.46 7.71 1.59
C CYS A 45 -5.82 6.54 2.35
N LEU A 46 -6.57 5.45 2.52
CA LEU A 46 -6.06 4.28 3.24
C LEU A 46 -5.01 3.51 2.42
N PHE A 47 -5.19 3.47 1.09
CA PHE A 47 -4.20 2.94 0.15
C PHE A 47 -2.89 3.76 0.18
N THR A 48 -3.00 5.10 0.15
CA THR A 48 -1.86 6.02 0.28
C THR A 48 -1.04 5.78 1.55
N LEU A 49 -1.71 5.62 2.70
CA LEU A 49 -1.05 5.33 3.97
C LEU A 49 -0.34 3.97 3.95
N LEU A 50 -0.95 2.97 3.32
CA LEU A 50 -0.35 1.64 3.19
C LEU A 50 0.90 1.68 2.30
N CYS A 51 0.85 2.40 1.18
CA CYS A 51 2.03 2.63 0.34
C CYS A 51 3.14 3.35 1.10
N ALA A 52 2.81 4.38 1.88
CA ALA A 52 3.80 5.11 2.69
C ALA A 52 4.46 4.19 3.74
N GLY A 53 3.66 3.39 4.45
CA GLY A 53 4.17 2.44 5.44
C GLY A 53 5.06 1.36 4.82
N CYS A 54 4.66 0.78 3.70
CA CYS A 54 5.43 -0.26 3.02
C CYS A 54 6.68 0.30 2.33
N ALA A 55 6.67 1.54 1.82
CA ALA A 55 7.85 2.19 1.28
C ALA A 55 8.90 2.45 2.38
N TYR A 56 8.45 2.93 3.54
CA TYR A 56 9.33 3.10 4.70
C TYR A 56 9.89 1.76 5.19
N GLY A 57 9.03 0.73 5.27
CA GLY A 57 9.43 -0.62 5.63
C GLY A 57 10.44 -1.23 4.67
N ALA A 58 10.24 -1.09 3.36
CA ALA A 58 11.15 -1.55 2.33
C ALA A 58 12.51 -0.85 2.40
N ALA A 59 12.52 0.48 2.56
CA ALA A 59 13.76 1.24 2.70
C ALA A 59 14.53 0.84 3.97
N HIS A 60 13.83 0.68 5.10
CA HIS A 60 14.46 0.29 6.37
C HIS A 60 15.02 -1.14 6.33
N THR A 61 14.21 -2.10 5.88
CA THR A 61 14.62 -3.51 5.80
C THR A 61 15.70 -3.74 4.75
N GLY A 62 15.63 -3.04 3.61
CA GLY A 62 16.64 -3.09 2.57
C GLY A 62 18.00 -2.57 3.02
N MET A 63 18.05 -1.49 3.83
CA MET A 63 19.32 -1.04 4.40
C MET A 63 19.86 -1.96 5.50
N MET A 64 18.99 -2.54 6.32
CA MET A 64 19.40 -3.51 7.34
C MET A 64 20.02 -4.76 6.71
N MET A 65 19.39 -5.32 5.67
CA MET A 65 19.94 -6.48 4.94
C MET A 65 21.17 -6.15 4.11
N GLY A 66 21.25 -4.94 3.54
CA GLY A 66 22.38 -4.51 2.72
C GLY A 66 23.51 -3.84 3.50
N ALA A 67 23.43 -3.71 4.82
CA ALA A 67 24.33 -2.87 5.61
C ALA A 67 25.81 -3.26 5.45
N GLU A 68 26.10 -4.56 5.36
CA GLU A 68 27.46 -5.08 5.25
C GLU A 68 28.08 -4.73 3.88
N GLU A 69 27.38 -5.04 2.79
CA GLU A 69 27.78 -4.72 1.41
C GLU A 69 27.88 -3.20 1.15
N ILE A 70 26.95 -2.43 1.73
CA ILE A 70 26.91 -0.98 1.60
C ILE A 70 28.12 -0.34 2.28
N ASN A 71 28.51 -0.79 3.47
CA ASN A 71 29.66 -0.22 4.18
C ASN A 71 30.97 -0.44 3.41
N VAL A 72 31.17 -1.62 2.80
CA VAL A 72 32.34 -1.93 1.98
C VAL A 72 32.45 -1.02 0.75
N CYS A 73 31.31 -0.71 0.12
CA CYS A 73 31.29 0.18 -1.04
C CYS A 73 31.34 1.67 -0.68
N LEU A 74 30.84 2.05 0.49
CA LEU A 74 30.87 3.43 0.97
C LEU A 74 32.29 3.89 1.35
N GLU A 75 33.14 2.96 1.78
CA GLU A 75 34.54 3.23 2.13
C GLU A 75 35.39 3.71 0.93
N LYS A 76 34.97 3.38 -0.29
CA LYS A 76 35.65 3.77 -1.54
C LYS A 76 35.10 5.03 -2.19
N ALA A 77 33.99 5.59 -1.69
CA ALA A 77 33.31 6.71 -2.32
C ALA A 77 33.77 8.06 -1.72
N VAL A 78 34.21 8.99 -2.57
CA VAL A 78 34.73 10.30 -2.15
C VAL A 78 33.70 11.42 -2.36
N GLY A 79 32.78 11.27 -3.33
CA GLY A 79 31.70 12.22 -3.62
C GLY A 79 30.29 11.77 -3.19
N TRP A 80 29.39 12.75 -2.99
CA TRP A 80 27.99 12.50 -2.56
C TRP A 80 27.17 11.70 -3.57
N THR A 81 27.40 11.94 -4.86
CA THR A 81 26.77 11.21 -5.98
C THR A 81 27.34 9.81 -6.13
N GLU A 82 28.66 9.65 -5.95
CA GLU A 82 29.34 8.34 -5.98
C GLU A 82 28.86 7.46 -4.83
N SER A 83 28.72 8.01 -3.62
CA SER A 83 28.16 7.30 -2.47
C SER A 83 26.76 6.79 -2.75
N PHE A 84 25.89 7.60 -3.40
CA PHE A 84 24.54 7.17 -3.73
C PHE A 84 24.51 6.03 -4.74
N SER A 85 25.32 6.14 -5.81
CA SER A 85 25.45 5.05 -6.80
C SER A 85 26.06 3.79 -6.22
N ALA A 86 27.01 3.91 -5.29
CA ALA A 86 27.67 2.77 -4.63
C ALA A 86 26.70 2.03 -3.70
N ILE A 87 25.87 2.76 -2.94
CA ILE A 87 24.82 2.18 -2.09
C ILE A 87 23.83 1.39 -2.93
N ILE A 88 23.38 1.96 -4.07
CA ILE A 88 22.41 1.27 -4.94
C ILE A 88 23.08 0.07 -5.62
N ALA A 89 24.29 0.20 -6.15
CA ALA A 89 24.96 -0.87 -6.87
C ALA A 89 25.26 -2.08 -5.96
N CYS A 90 25.80 -1.85 -4.76
CA CYS A 90 26.13 -2.93 -3.83
C CYS A 90 24.91 -3.42 -3.04
N GLY A 91 23.93 -2.55 -2.79
CA GLY A 91 22.69 -2.91 -2.10
C GLY A 91 21.57 -3.44 -2.99
N VAL A 92 21.73 -3.48 -4.33
CA VAL A 92 20.60 -3.72 -5.25
C VAL A 92 19.88 -5.05 -4.99
N PHE A 93 20.64 -6.10 -4.68
CA PHE A 93 20.06 -7.43 -4.45
C PHE A 93 19.20 -7.46 -3.18
N ALA A 94 19.73 -6.93 -2.07
CA ALA A 94 18.99 -6.83 -0.81
C ALA A 94 17.77 -5.90 -0.94
N MET A 95 17.93 -4.77 -1.66
CA MET A 95 16.85 -3.82 -1.94
C MET A 95 15.75 -4.43 -2.82
N MET A 96 16.12 -5.27 -3.80
CA MET A 96 15.15 -5.92 -4.69
C MET A 96 14.34 -6.99 -3.94
N ILE A 97 15.00 -7.81 -3.12
CA ILE A 97 14.32 -8.86 -2.34
C ILE A 97 13.37 -8.25 -1.31
N SER A 98 13.85 -7.27 -0.54
CA SER A 98 13.01 -6.54 0.41
C SER A 98 11.85 -5.82 -0.29
N GLY A 99 12.13 -5.14 -1.41
CA GLY A 99 11.12 -4.51 -2.25
C GLY A 99 10.02 -5.46 -2.71
N LEU A 100 10.38 -6.65 -3.20
CA LEU A 100 9.43 -7.69 -3.60
C LEU A 100 8.61 -8.22 -2.43
N ALA A 101 9.23 -8.46 -1.28
CA ALA A 101 8.52 -8.93 -0.08
C ALA A 101 7.46 -7.91 0.38
N TRP A 102 7.81 -6.63 0.43
CA TRP A 102 6.88 -5.55 0.77
C TRP A 102 5.83 -5.31 -0.32
N PHE A 103 6.17 -5.54 -1.60
CA PHE A 103 5.22 -5.46 -2.70
C PHE A 103 4.12 -6.52 -2.57
N ILE A 104 4.48 -7.77 -2.25
CA ILE A 104 3.51 -8.84 -1.99
C ILE A 104 2.62 -8.46 -0.80
N LEU A 105 3.21 -7.90 0.26
CA LEU A 105 2.47 -7.46 1.44
C LEU A 105 1.48 -6.33 1.12
N LEU A 106 1.88 -5.38 0.26
CA LEU A 106 1.00 -4.35 -0.29
C LEU A 106 -0.14 -4.96 -1.10
N PHE A 107 0.16 -5.93 -1.95
CA PHE A 107 -0.83 -6.57 -2.82
C PHE A 107 -1.87 -7.35 -2.00
N VAL A 108 -1.43 -8.12 -1.01
CA VAL A 108 -2.29 -8.85 -0.08
C VAL A 108 -3.09 -7.87 0.78
N GLY A 109 -2.46 -6.84 1.35
CA GLY A 109 -3.12 -5.82 2.17
C GLY A 109 -4.17 -5.03 1.39
N GLY A 110 -3.86 -4.60 0.18
CA GLY A 110 -4.81 -3.92 -0.72
C GLY A 110 -5.99 -4.81 -1.11
N SER A 111 -5.74 -6.10 -1.38
CA SER A 111 -6.79 -7.08 -1.66
C SER A 111 -7.68 -7.33 -0.44
N LEU A 112 -7.10 -7.40 0.76
CA LEU A 112 -7.84 -7.61 2.00
C LEU A 112 -8.74 -6.42 2.33
N LEU A 113 -8.26 -5.19 2.10
CA LEU A 113 -9.05 -3.97 2.27
C LEU A 113 -10.26 -3.92 1.36
N LEU A 114 -10.11 -4.36 0.11
CA LEU A 114 -11.23 -4.52 -0.82
C LEU A 114 -12.27 -5.52 -0.29
N LEU A 115 -11.83 -6.63 0.30
CA LEU A 115 -12.73 -7.64 0.88
C LEU A 115 -13.44 -7.12 2.14
N LEU A 116 -12.72 -6.45 3.04
CA LEU A 116 -13.30 -5.86 4.26
C LEU A 116 -14.28 -4.72 3.92
N SER A 117 -13.97 -3.89 2.93
CA SER A 117 -14.88 -2.86 2.45
C SER A 117 -16.17 -3.45 1.89
N ARG A 118 -16.16 -4.68 1.38
CA ARG A 118 -17.34 -5.39 0.90
C ARG A 118 -18.24 -5.84 2.06
N SER A 119 -17.66 -6.37 3.14
CA SER A 119 -18.41 -6.86 4.31
C SER A 119 -19.28 -5.76 4.94
N LYS A 120 -18.75 -4.54 5.06
CA LYS A 120 -19.50 -3.41 5.61
C LYS A 120 -20.65 -2.91 4.72
N ASN A 121 -20.57 -3.10 3.40
CA ASN A 121 -21.60 -2.63 2.47
C ASN A 121 -22.82 -3.55 2.38
N GLN A 122 -22.74 -4.80 2.86
CA GLN A 122 -23.89 -5.72 2.87
C GLN A 122 -24.75 -5.56 4.14
N SER A 123 -24.18 -5.08 5.25
CA SER A 123 -24.90 -4.90 6.52
C SER A 123 -26.02 -3.85 6.49
N TRP A 124 -26.11 -3.01 5.45
CA TRP A 124 -27.17 -1.99 5.34
C TRP A 124 -28.32 -2.40 4.42
N ILE A 125 -28.19 -3.51 3.68
CA ILE A 125 -29.29 -4.05 2.85
C ILE A 125 -30.23 -4.94 3.65
N ASP A 126 -29.77 -5.60 4.73
CA ASP A 126 -30.69 -6.35 5.61
C ASP A 126 -31.55 -5.43 6.48
N GLY A 127 -31.01 -4.30 6.95
CA GLY A 127 -31.78 -3.36 7.80
C GLY A 127 -32.87 -2.59 7.05
N LYS A 128 -32.81 -2.51 5.72
CA LYS A 128 -33.80 -1.78 4.90
C LYS A 128 -34.93 -2.66 4.37
N VAL A 129 -34.69 -3.95 4.19
CA VAL A 129 -35.74 -4.89 3.79
C VAL A 129 -36.71 -5.14 4.97
N GLU A 130 -36.20 -5.16 6.21
CA GLU A 130 -37.06 -5.31 7.40
C GLU A 130 -37.95 -4.09 7.68
N GLU A 131 -37.48 -2.87 7.41
CA GLU A 131 -38.29 -1.64 7.61
C GLU A 131 -39.41 -1.49 6.57
N ASP A 132 -39.18 -1.90 5.32
CA ASP A 132 -40.19 -1.80 4.26
C ASP A 132 -41.26 -2.90 4.36
N GLU A 133 -40.92 -4.12 4.80
CA GLU A 133 -41.93 -5.18 5.03
C GLU A 133 -42.83 -4.90 6.24
N MET A 134 -42.31 -4.24 7.29
CA MET A 134 -43.10 -3.91 8.49
C MET A 134 -44.13 -2.79 8.22
N LYS A 135 -43.83 -1.88 7.29
CA LYS A 135 -44.79 -0.85 6.84
C LYS A 135 -45.93 -1.41 6.00
N ASP A 136 -45.68 -2.38 5.11
CA ASP A 136 -46.73 -3.00 4.27
C ASP A 136 -47.76 -3.77 5.12
N LYS A 137 -47.30 -4.54 6.12
CA LYS A 137 -48.19 -5.26 7.04
C LYS A 137 -49.04 -4.34 7.91
N THR A 138 -48.45 -3.24 8.38
CA THR A 138 -49.17 -2.25 9.21
C THR A 138 -50.22 -1.49 8.40
N GLN A 139 -49.96 -1.21 7.11
CA GLN A 139 -50.95 -0.56 6.26
C GLN A 139 -52.14 -1.47 5.93
N LYS A 140 -51.93 -2.77 5.72
CA LYS A 140 -53.04 -3.73 5.46
C LYS A 140 -53.96 -3.93 6.66
N LEU A 141 -53.44 -3.92 7.88
CA LEU A 141 -54.23 -4.08 9.12
C LEU A 141 -55.09 -2.87 9.49
N ILE A 142 -54.86 -1.70 8.88
CA ILE A 142 -55.63 -0.47 9.15
C ILE A 142 -56.80 -0.31 8.16
N ILE A 143 -56.80 -1.08 7.05
CA ILE A 143 -57.77 -0.95 5.95
C ILE A 143 -58.86 -2.06 6.01
N GLU A 144 -58.73 -3.04 6.91
CA GLU A 144 -59.70 -4.12 7.13
C GLU A 144 -60.57 -3.88 8.38
#